data_AF-A0A2D7H966-F1
#
_entry.id   AF-A0A2D7H966-F1
#
_cell.length_a   1.000
_cell.length_b   1.000
_cell.length_c   1.000
_cell.angle_alpha   90.00
_cell.angle_beta   90.00
_cell.angle_gamma   90.00
#
_symmetry.space_group_name_H-M   'P 1'
#
loop_
_entity.id
_entity.type
_entity.pdbx_description
1 polymer ?
#
loop_
_entity_poly.entity_id
_entity_poly.type
_entity_poly.pdbx_seq_one_letter_code
_entity_poly.pdbx_strand_id
1 'polypeptide(L)'
;MPLQHIANQILTLADRHASTPVLVTPPYLSFRKNFFVELSRELATHTDRDLRIDWYRNLPGVRTIFSDQFAAWHVKSVNRLLRRMHPTQTQPPHELAPRSILKQALAAFESRVTLPAASSKPMPAATRSCTLQITAAITRPGGKNRDLVVGISDIHQKLPDWATAIWLGTSEEEVKRWQAA
;
A
#
# COMPACT_ATOMS: atom_id res chain seq x y z
N MET A 1 -7.54 -19.97 1.24
CA MET A 1 -6.13 -19.66 1.54
C MET A 1 -6.07 -18.62 2.65
N PRO A 2 -5.34 -18.84 3.75
CA PRO A 2 -5.21 -17.88 4.85
C PRO A 2 -4.48 -16.59 4.42
N LEU A 3 -4.85 -15.45 5.00
CA LEU A 3 -4.26 -14.15 4.67
C LEU A 3 -2.74 -14.10 4.89
N GLN A 4 -2.26 -14.70 5.98
CA GLN A 4 -0.84 -14.82 6.31
C GLN A 4 -0.05 -15.52 5.20
N HIS A 5 -0.64 -16.55 4.58
CA HIS A 5 -0.01 -17.24 3.47
C HIS A 5 0.09 -16.34 2.24
N ILE A 6 -0.94 -15.53 1.96
CA ILE A 6 -0.95 -14.54 0.87
C ILE A 6 0.16 -13.51 1.10
N ALA A 7 0.25 -12.96 2.32
CA ALA A 7 1.26 -11.97 2.68
C ALA A 7 2.69 -12.52 2.54
N ASN A 8 2.93 -13.73 3.03
CA ASN A 8 4.25 -14.39 2.90
C ASN A 8 4.63 -14.64 1.44
N GLN A 9 3.69 -15.06 0.60
CA GLN A 9 3.94 -15.24 -0.83
C GLN A 9 4.25 -13.91 -1.52
N ILE A 10 3.49 -12.85 -1.22
CA ILE A 10 3.75 -11.48 -1.74
C ILE A 10 5.18 -11.05 -1.42
N LEU A 11 5.59 -11.17 -0.15
CA LEU A 11 6.92 -10.75 0.29
C LEU A 11 8.02 -11.61 -0.34
N THR A 12 7.79 -12.92 -0.45
CA THR A 12 8.74 -13.84 -1.09
C THR A 12 8.97 -13.46 -2.55
N LEU A 13 7.90 -13.18 -3.31
CA LEU A 13 7.99 -12.78 -4.71
C LEU A 13 8.67 -11.41 -4.87
N ALA A 14 8.25 -10.44 -4.07
CA ALA A 14 8.78 -9.09 -4.12
C ALA A 14 10.27 -9.01 -3.76
N ASP A 15 10.70 -9.73 -2.72
CA ASP A 15 12.06 -9.59 -2.17
C ASP A 15 13.05 -10.62 -2.73
N ARG A 16 12.62 -11.84 -3.03
CA ARG A 16 13.51 -12.93 -3.49
C ARG A 16 13.50 -13.11 -5.00
N HIS A 17 12.33 -13.02 -5.62
CA HIS A 17 12.19 -13.25 -7.05
C HIS A 17 12.28 -11.98 -7.88
N ALA A 18 12.38 -10.81 -7.23
CA ALA A 18 12.38 -9.51 -7.86
C ALA A 18 11.25 -9.40 -8.91
N SER A 19 10.06 -9.90 -8.55
CA SER A 19 8.85 -9.83 -9.37
C SER A 19 7.75 -9.07 -8.63
N THR A 20 6.86 -8.41 -9.39
CA THR A 20 5.70 -7.77 -8.76
C THR A 20 4.63 -8.82 -8.51
N PRO A 21 4.27 -9.14 -7.26
CA PRO A 21 3.21 -10.09 -6.98
C PRO A 21 1.86 -9.51 -7.40
N VAL A 22 1.05 -10.29 -8.12
CA VAL A 22 -0.27 -9.88 -8.60
C VAL A 22 -1.32 -10.86 -8.12
N LEU A 23 -2.27 -10.38 -7.32
CA LEU A 23 -3.43 -11.16 -6.92
C LEU A 23 -4.40 -11.24 -8.10
N VAL A 24 -4.59 -12.45 -8.63
CA VAL A 24 -5.50 -12.70 -9.75
C VAL A 24 -6.77 -13.34 -9.22
N THR A 25 -7.90 -12.70 -9.52
CA THR A 25 -9.22 -13.18 -9.11
C THR A 25 -10.00 -13.72 -10.31
N PRO A 26 -10.74 -14.82 -10.13
CA PRO A 26 -11.71 -15.26 -11.13
C PRO A 26 -12.88 -14.26 -11.24
N PRO A 27 -13.65 -14.26 -12.35
CA PRO A 27 -14.65 -13.23 -12.63
C PRO A 27 -15.81 -13.21 -11.63
N TYR A 28 -16.04 -14.31 -10.90
CA TYR A 28 -17.06 -14.41 -9.85
C TYR A 28 -16.58 -13.96 -8.47
N LEU A 29 -15.28 -13.66 -8.31
CA LEU A 29 -14.70 -13.27 -7.04
C LEU A 29 -14.32 -11.79 -7.09
N SER A 30 -14.73 -11.04 -6.06
CA SER A 30 -14.37 -9.64 -5.91
C SER A 30 -13.86 -9.39 -4.51
N PHE A 31 -12.79 -8.60 -4.39
CA PHE A 31 -12.26 -8.22 -3.09
C PHE A 31 -13.17 -7.22 -2.38
N ARG A 32 -13.51 -7.54 -1.13
CA ARG A 32 -14.20 -6.60 -0.25
C ARG A 32 -13.21 -5.58 0.31
N LYS A 33 -13.68 -4.40 0.68
CA LYS A 33 -12.85 -3.33 1.27
C LYS A 33 -12.01 -3.79 2.47
N ASN A 34 -12.58 -4.64 3.33
CA ASN A 34 -11.89 -5.18 4.51
C ASN A 34 -10.70 -6.07 4.15
N PHE A 35 -10.73 -6.75 3.00
CA PHE A 35 -9.61 -7.55 2.54
C PHE A 35 -8.35 -6.68 2.36
N PHE A 36 -8.48 -5.51 1.72
CA PHE A 36 -7.36 -4.58 1.53
C PHE A 36 -6.81 -4.06 2.85
N VAL A 37 -7.70 -3.78 3.79
CA VAL A 37 -7.38 -3.35 5.14
C VAL A 37 -6.57 -4.42 5.87
N GLU A 38 -7.08 -5.64 5.93
CA GLU A 38 -6.42 -6.75 6.62
C GLU A 38 -5.10 -7.12 5.94
N LEU A 39 -5.08 -7.19 4.61
CA LEU A 39 -3.86 -7.45 3.85
C LEU A 39 -2.81 -6.37 4.11
N SER A 40 -3.20 -5.10 4.13
CA SER A 40 -2.26 -4.00 4.42
C SER A 40 -1.68 -4.10 5.83
N ARG A 41 -2.50 -4.49 6.81
CA ARG A 41 -2.06 -4.69 8.18
C ARG A 41 -1.07 -5.84 8.28
N GLU A 42 -1.38 -6.97 7.65
CA GLU A 42 -0.53 -8.15 7.65
C GLU A 42 0.80 -7.89 6.92
N LEU A 43 0.78 -7.23 5.76
CA LEU A 43 2.02 -6.87 5.08
C LEU A 43 2.85 -5.88 5.90
N ALA A 44 2.20 -4.90 6.53
CA ALA A 44 2.89 -3.97 7.39
C ALA A 44 3.56 -4.65 8.58
N THR A 45 3.10 -5.79 9.11
CA THR A 45 3.81 -6.47 10.22
C THR A 45 5.14 -7.11 9.81
N HIS A 46 5.34 -7.35 8.51
CA HIS A 46 6.50 -8.10 8.00
C HIS A 46 7.42 -7.28 7.08
N THR A 47 7.09 -6.02 6.79
CA THR A 47 7.94 -5.13 5.98
C THR A 47 7.94 -3.69 6.51
N ASP A 48 9.06 -3.00 6.30
CA ASP A 48 9.23 -1.57 6.60
C ASP A 48 8.92 -0.66 5.41
N ARG A 49 8.49 -1.24 4.28
CA ARG A 49 8.19 -0.52 3.04
C ARG A 49 6.79 0.07 3.07
N ASP A 50 6.62 1.24 2.46
CA ASP A 50 5.30 1.76 2.12
C ASP A 50 4.59 0.79 1.15
N LEU A 51 3.29 0.60 1.31
CA LEU A 51 2.51 -0.33 0.50
C LEU A 51 1.74 0.43 -0.59
N ARG A 52 1.97 0.02 -1.84
CA ARG A 52 1.20 0.50 -2.99
C ARG A 52 0.49 -0.68 -3.65
N ILE A 53 -0.82 -0.61 -3.71
CA ILE A 53 -1.66 -1.61 -4.38
C ILE A 53 -2.09 -1.04 -5.73
N ASP A 54 -1.63 -1.66 -6.80
CA ASP A 54 -1.96 -1.31 -8.18
C ASP A 54 -3.14 -2.17 -8.65
N TRP A 55 -4.34 -1.61 -8.68
CA TRP A 55 -5.49 -2.24 -9.32
C TRP A 55 -5.37 -2.11 -10.83
N TYR A 56 -4.84 -3.16 -11.44
CA TYR A 56 -4.59 -3.26 -12.87
C TYR A 56 -5.90 -3.40 -13.62
N ARG A 57 -6.13 -2.45 -14.53
CA ARG A 57 -7.32 -2.37 -15.38
C ARG A 57 -6.88 -1.93 -16.77
N ASN A 58 -6.47 -2.90 -17.60
CA ASN A 58 -6.12 -2.68 -19.01
C ASN A 58 -7.18 -3.27 -19.95
N LEU A 59 -8.42 -2.80 -19.84
CA LEU A 59 -9.52 -3.24 -20.69
C LEU A 59 -9.80 -2.17 -21.76
N PRO A 60 -9.83 -2.52 -23.07
CA PRO A 60 -10.32 -1.60 -24.10
C PRO A 60 -11.86 -1.67 -24.22
N GLY A 61 -12.54 -0.53 -24.31
CA GLY A 61 -13.94 -0.43 -24.77
C GLY A 61 -14.94 0.24 -23.80
N VAL A 62 -16.14 0.55 -24.28
CA VAL A 62 -17.16 1.41 -23.60
C VAL A 62 -17.61 0.89 -22.22
N ARG A 63 -17.50 -0.42 -21.96
CA ARG A 63 -17.76 -1.01 -20.63
C ARG A 63 -16.78 -0.51 -19.55
N THR A 64 -15.61 0.01 -19.94
CA THR A 64 -14.64 0.56 -18.98
C THR A 64 -15.17 1.82 -18.33
N ILE A 65 -15.86 2.71 -19.05
CA ILE A 65 -16.28 4.02 -18.51
C ILE A 65 -17.14 3.87 -17.25
N PHE A 66 -18.14 3.00 -17.26
CA PHE A 66 -19.00 2.74 -16.11
C PHE A 66 -18.26 2.00 -14.99
N SER A 67 -17.43 1.02 -15.37
CA SER A 67 -16.64 0.24 -14.43
C SER A 67 -15.54 1.08 -13.77
N ASP A 68 -15.04 2.11 -14.45
CA ASP A 68 -13.98 3.01 -13.98
C ASP A 68 -14.51 4.01 -12.96
N GLN A 69 -15.76 4.48 -13.11
CA GLN A 69 -16.41 5.28 -12.05
C GLN A 69 -16.61 4.48 -10.77
N PHE A 70 -17.09 3.23 -10.88
CA PHE A 70 -17.22 2.35 -9.72
C PHE A 70 -15.86 2.01 -9.10
N ALA A 71 -14.86 1.73 -9.93
CA ALA A 71 -13.50 1.49 -9.46
C ALA A 71 -12.94 2.72 -8.76
N ALA A 72 -13.11 3.92 -9.31
CA ALA A 72 -12.64 5.16 -8.70
C ALA A 72 -13.32 5.40 -7.34
N TRP A 73 -14.63 5.17 -7.25
CA TRP A 73 -15.36 5.20 -5.99
C TRP A 73 -14.84 4.17 -4.99
N HIS A 74 -14.59 2.95 -5.45
CA HIS A 74 -14.07 1.87 -4.62
C HIS A 74 -12.68 2.20 -4.08
N VAL A 75 -11.75 2.66 -4.94
CA VAL A 75 -10.42 3.14 -4.55
C VAL A 75 -10.50 4.27 -3.54
N LYS A 76 -11.33 5.29 -3.80
CA LYS A 76 -11.55 6.39 -2.85
C LYS A 76 -12.04 5.89 -1.50
N SER A 77 -12.98 4.95 -1.50
CA SER A 77 -13.52 4.37 -0.27
C SER A 77 -12.49 3.52 0.49
N VAL A 78 -11.67 2.74 -0.19
CA VAL A 78 -10.63 1.92 0.43
C VAL A 78 -9.52 2.82 0.98
N ASN A 79 -9.03 3.79 0.21
CA ASN A 79 -8.04 4.76 0.68
C ASN A 79 -8.53 5.55 1.90
N ARG A 80 -9.83 5.87 1.98
CA ARG A 80 -10.42 6.48 3.18
C ARG A 80 -10.31 5.57 4.41
N LEU A 81 -10.46 4.25 4.25
CA LEU A 81 -10.31 3.30 5.35
C LEU A 81 -8.83 3.11 5.72
N LEU A 82 -7.95 2.98 4.74
CA LEU A 82 -6.50 2.82 4.95
C LEU A 82 -5.92 4.02 5.71
N ARG A 83 -6.29 5.26 5.34
CA ARG A 83 -5.87 6.48 6.05
C ARG A 83 -6.39 6.59 7.48
N ARG A 84 -7.54 5.97 7.78
CA ARG A 84 -8.06 5.94 9.17
C ARG A 84 -7.27 4.97 10.05
N MET A 85 -6.71 3.91 9.45
CA MET A 85 -5.91 2.93 10.18
C MET A 85 -4.49 3.40 10.43
N HIS A 86 -3.92 4.13 9.47
CA HIS A 86 -2.61 4.76 9.59
C HIS A 86 -2.85 6.27 9.58
N PRO A 87 -3.10 6.90 10.74
CA PRO A 87 -3.07 8.35 10.82
C PRO A 87 -1.64 8.80 10.53
N THR A 88 -1.31 8.97 9.25
CA THR A 88 -0.15 9.72 8.82
C THR A 88 -0.32 11.09 9.45
N GLN A 89 0.51 11.41 10.44
CA GLN A 89 0.74 12.79 10.86
C GLN A 89 1.18 13.53 9.60
N THR A 90 0.21 14.13 8.93
CA THR A 90 0.46 15.10 7.90
C THR A 90 0.89 16.33 8.68
N GLN A 91 2.20 16.50 8.87
CA GLN A 91 2.71 17.82 9.18
C GLN A 91 2.25 18.73 8.03
N PRO A 92 1.48 19.79 8.29
CA PRO A 92 1.23 20.80 7.27
C PRO A 92 2.58 21.38 6.84
N PRO A 93 2.71 21.85 5.58
CA PRO A 93 3.92 22.47 5.10
C PRO A 93 4.31 23.59 6.07
N HIS A 94 5.58 23.57 6.47
CA HIS A 94 6.20 24.56 7.33
C HIS A 94 6.24 25.89 6.57
N GLU A 95 5.11 26.59 6.54
CA GLU A 95 4.97 27.94 6.02
C GLU A 95 5.72 28.87 6.99
N LEU A 96 6.60 29.67 6.41
CA LEU A 96 7.56 30.54 7.08
C LEU A 96 6.88 31.45 8.11
N ALA A 97 7.35 31.36 9.35
CA ALA A 97 6.94 32.21 10.45
C ALA A 97 7.15 33.71 10.14
N PRO A 98 6.16 34.58 10.38
CA PRO A 98 6.42 35.97 10.66
C PRO A 98 6.66 36.17 12.16
N ARG A 99 7.93 36.45 12.48
CA ARG A 99 8.46 37.25 13.59
C ARG A 99 7.41 37.80 14.59
N SER A 100 7.29 37.17 15.76
CA SER A 100 6.59 37.78 16.92
C SER A 100 7.05 37.22 18.29
N ILE A 101 8.30 36.79 18.45
CA ILE A 101 8.80 36.33 19.77
C ILE A 101 10.20 36.90 20.05
N LEU A 102 10.33 38.23 20.04
CA LEU A 102 11.53 38.92 20.51
C LEU A 102 11.23 39.85 21.71
N LYS A 103 10.19 39.54 22.50
CA LYS A 103 9.87 40.30 23.72
C LYS A 103 9.70 39.47 25.00
N GLN A 104 9.89 38.14 24.95
CA GLN A 104 9.78 37.28 26.15
C GLN A 104 11.07 36.59 26.58
N ALA A 105 12.19 36.80 25.89
CA ALA A 105 13.46 36.11 26.18
C ALA A 105 14.40 36.85 27.17
N LEU A 106 13.92 37.88 27.87
CA LEU A 106 14.77 38.69 28.77
C LEU A 106 14.41 38.58 30.27
N ALA A 107 13.52 37.67 30.68
CA ALA A 107 13.01 37.63 32.06
C ALA A 107 13.18 36.27 32.79
N ALA A 108 14.03 35.35 32.33
CA ALA A 108 14.14 34.04 32.97
C ALA A 108 15.56 33.44 32.96
N PHE A 109 16.58 34.26 33.19
CA PHE A 109 17.96 33.79 33.30
C PHE A 109 18.52 33.93 34.72
N GLU A 110 17.84 33.33 35.69
CA GLU A 110 18.48 32.97 36.96
C GLU A 110 18.13 31.53 37.36
N SER A 111 19.20 30.76 37.55
CA SER A 111 19.26 29.54 38.37
C SER A 111 18.44 28.32 37.94
N ARG A 112 19.10 27.36 37.29
CA ARG A 112 19.46 26.08 37.93
C ARG A 112 20.20 25.15 36.97
N VAL A 113 21.39 24.74 37.42
CA VAL A 113 22.10 23.55 36.97
C VAL A 113 21.23 22.33 37.25
N THR A 114 20.89 21.57 36.22
CA THR A 114 20.51 20.16 36.36
C THR A 114 20.79 19.45 35.05
N LEU A 115 21.71 18.47 35.11
CA LEU A 115 22.03 17.55 34.02
C LEU A 115 20.77 16.83 33.55
N PRO A 116 20.41 16.85 32.25
CA PRO A 116 19.38 15.97 31.74
C PRO A 116 20.00 14.59 31.48
N ALA A 117 19.50 13.59 32.22
CA ALA A 117 19.65 12.18 31.91
C ALA A 117 19.28 11.92 30.45
N ALA A 118 20.05 11.04 29.81
CA ALA A 118 19.85 10.58 28.44
C ALA A 118 18.43 10.01 28.27
N SER A 119 17.51 10.86 27.82
CA SER A 119 16.20 10.47 27.34
C SER A 119 16.43 9.74 26.01
N SER A 120 16.39 8.40 26.07
CA SER A 120 16.25 7.57 24.88
C SER A 120 14.90 7.92 24.25
N LYS A 121 14.94 8.89 23.34
CA LYS A 121 13.83 9.29 22.48
C LYS A 121 13.28 8.01 21.85
N PRO A 122 12.04 7.58 22.13
CA PRO A 122 11.45 6.47 21.38
C PRO A 122 11.45 6.89 19.92
N MET A 123 12.16 6.14 19.07
CA MET A 123 12.05 6.31 17.63
C MET A 123 10.55 6.29 17.29
N PRO A 124 10.01 7.32 16.63
CA PRO A 124 8.63 7.26 16.18
C PRO A 124 8.53 6.05 15.25
N ALA A 125 7.63 5.12 15.58
CA ALA A 125 7.28 4.03 14.69
C ALA A 125 7.00 4.62 13.32
N ALA A 126 7.80 4.27 12.31
CA ALA A 126 7.68 4.81 10.98
C ALA A 126 6.22 4.66 10.54
N THR A 127 5.57 5.78 10.23
CA THR A 127 4.17 5.74 9.84
C THR A 127 4.10 5.15 8.44
N ARG A 128 3.88 3.83 8.37
CA ARG A 128 3.76 3.10 7.11
C ARG A 128 2.51 3.57 6.38
N SER A 129 2.67 4.04 5.17
CA SER A 129 1.56 4.46 4.32
C SER A 129 1.10 3.30 3.45
N CYS A 130 -0.21 3.21 3.22
CA CYS A 130 -0.81 2.24 2.31
C CYS A 130 -1.76 2.96 1.36
N THR A 131 -1.58 2.76 0.06
CA THR A 131 -2.43 3.36 -0.97
C THR A 131 -2.89 2.32 -2.00
N LEU A 132 -4.13 2.45 -2.44
CA LEU A 132 -4.70 1.74 -3.58
C LEU A 132 -4.84 2.71 -4.75
N GLN A 133 -4.44 2.30 -5.95
CA GLN A 133 -4.49 3.10 -7.17
C GLN A 133 -5.05 2.29 -8.32
N ILE A 134 -5.79 2.93 -9.24
CA ILE A 134 -6.16 2.31 -10.53
C ILE A 134 -5.01 2.58 -11.49
N THR A 135 -4.52 1.54 -12.16
CA THR A 135 -3.40 1.67 -13.09
C THR A 135 -3.67 0.93 -14.39
N ALA A 136 -3.21 1.52 -15.50
CA ALA A 136 -3.19 0.88 -16.81
C ALA A 136 -1.92 0.03 -17.03
N ALA A 137 -1.00 0.04 -16.07
CA ALA A 137 0.24 -0.74 -16.09
C ALA A 137 0.68 -1.08 -14.66
N ILE A 138 1.09 -2.32 -14.44
CA ILE A 138 1.62 -2.77 -13.15
C ILE A 138 3.07 -2.30 -13.01
N THR A 139 3.35 -1.58 -11.93
CA THR A 139 4.68 -1.04 -11.67
C THR A 139 5.71 -2.17 -11.52
N ARG A 140 6.91 -1.96 -12.08
CA ARG A 140 8.04 -2.89 -11.93
C ARG A 140 8.50 -2.98 -10.47
N PRO A 141 9.08 -4.12 -10.07
CA PRO A 141 9.61 -4.28 -8.72
C PRO A 141 10.77 -3.30 -8.50
N GLY A 142 10.66 -2.52 -7.43
CA GLY A 142 11.55 -1.39 -7.16
C GLY A 142 12.77 -1.70 -6.28
N GLY A 143 12.95 -2.94 -5.86
CA GLY A 143 13.91 -3.32 -4.82
C GLY A 143 13.49 -2.87 -3.41
N LYS A 144 14.34 -3.13 -2.41
CA LYS A 144 14.00 -2.98 -0.98
C LYS A 144 13.79 -1.54 -0.49
N ASN A 145 14.32 -0.55 -1.21
CA ASN A 145 14.26 0.88 -0.82
C ASN A 145 13.09 1.63 -1.46
N ARG A 146 12.18 0.92 -2.14
CA ARG A 146 10.98 1.50 -2.77
C ARG A 146 9.73 0.86 -2.18
N ASP A 147 8.58 1.44 -2.45
CA ASP A 147 7.28 0.90 -2.09
C ASP A 147 7.17 -0.58 -2.44
N LEU A 148 6.56 -1.37 -1.56
CA LEU A 148 6.10 -2.71 -1.86
C LEU A 148 4.89 -2.58 -2.79
N VAL A 149 5.07 -2.92 -4.06
CA VAL A 149 4.00 -2.91 -5.05
C VAL A 149 3.30 -4.26 -5.08
N VAL A 150 1.99 -4.26 -4.93
CA VAL A 150 1.14 -5.44 -5.11
C VAL A 150 0.13 -5.15 -6.21
N GLY A 151 0.13 -5.94 -7.27
CA GLY A 151 -0.88 -5.86 -8.31
C GLY A 151 -2.17 -6.56 -7.90
N ILE A 152 -3.29 -6.07 -8.41
CA ILE A 152 -4.58 -6.77 -8.40
C ILE A 152 -5.08 -6.80 -9.83
N SER A 153 -5.45 -7.97 -10.31
CA SER A 153 -5.96 -8.13 -11.66
C SER A 153 -7.09 -9.15 -11.75
N ASP A 154 -7.87 -8.98 -12.81
CA ASP A 154 -8.81 -9.98 -13.27
C ASP A 154 -8.06 -10.97 -14.18
N ILE A 155 -8.52 -12.21 -14.21
CA ILE A 155 -7.98 -13.25 -15.07
C ILE A 155 -7.93 -12.89 -16.56
N HIS A 156 -8.84 -12.03 -17.04
CA HIS A 156 -8.89 -11.66 -18.44
C HIS A 156 -7.76 -10.71 -18.87
N GLN A 157 -6.92 -10.24 -17.94
CA GLN A 157 -5.86 -9.29 -18.23
C GLN A 157 -4.51 -10.00 -18.36
N LYS A 158 -3.82 -9.75 -19.48
CA LYS A 158 -2.46 -10.24 -19.66
C LYS A 158 -1.51 -9.52 -18.69
N LEU A 159 -0.87 -10.29 -17.81
CA LEU A 159 0.14 -9.75 -16.91
C LEU A 159 1.46 -9.51 -17.66
N PRO A 160 2.23 -8.46 -17.29
CA PRO A 160 3.56 -8.26 -17.86
C PRO A 160 4.55 -9.31 -17.35
N ASP A 161 5.62 -9.55 -18.10
CA ASP A 161 6.58 -10.63 -17.84
C ASP A 161 7.33 -10.50 -16.49
N TRP A 162 7.36 -9.30 -15.91
CA TRP A 162 7.95 -9.04 -14.59
C TRP A 162 6.98 -9.22 -13.42
N ALA A 163 5.73 -9.57 -13.70
CA ALA A 163 4.71 -9.82 -12.69
C ALA A 163 4.50 -11.33 -12.49
N THR A 164 4.23 -11.73 -11.26
CA THR A 164 3.92 -13.13 -10.92
C THR A 164 2.52 -13.24 -10.36
N ALA A 165 1.69 -14.08 -10.97
CA ALA A 165 0.32 -14.31 -10.54
C ALA A 165 0.26 -15.14 -9.25
N ILE A 166 -0.55 -14.67 -8.30
CA ILE A 166 -1.03 -15.41 -7.15
C ILE A 166 -2.53 -15.62 -7.35
N TRP A 167 -2.92 -16.85 -7.68
CA TRP A 167 -4.30 -17.22 -7.97
C TRP A 167 -5.10 -17.41 -6.68
N LEU A 168 -6.23 -16.70 -6.55
CA LEU A 168 -7.06 -16.77 -5.35
C LEU A 168 -8.44 -17.36 -5.64
N GLY A 169 -8.84 -18.37 -4.87
CA GLY A 169 -10.19 -18.93 -4.92
C GLY A 169 -10.48 -19.77 -6.16
N THR A 170 -9.43 -20.36 -6.74
CA THR A 170 -9.48 -21.13 -7.99
C THR A 170 -8.75 -22.45 -7.81
N SER A 171 -9.24 -23.50 -8.44
CA SER A 171 -8.55 -24.79 -8.53
C SER A 171 -7.43 -24.76 -9.57
N GLU A 172 -6.45 -25.66 -9.48
CA GLU A 172 -5.40 -25.79 -10.50
C GLU A 172 -5.98 -26.14 -11.89
N GLU A 173 -7.07 -26.90 -11.93
CA GLU A 173 -7.75 -27.26 -13.18
C GLU A 173 -8.37 -26.04 -13.85
N GLU A 174 -9.01 -25.15 -13.08
CA GLU A 174 -9.57 -23.90 -13.61
C GLU A 174 -8.46 -22.97 -14.13
N VAL A 175 -7.37 -22.84 -13.38
CA VAL A 175 -6.20 -22.06 -13.82
C VAL A 175 -5.66 -22.60 -15.15
N LYS A 176 -5.51 -23.92 -15.29
CA LYS A 176 -5.07 -24.55 -16.55
C LYS A 176 -6.05 -24.27 -17.69
N ARG A 177 -7.37 -24.35 -17.45
CA ARG A 177 -8.39 -24.05 -18.47
C ARG A 177 -8.30 -22.62 -18.96
N TRP A 178 -8.09 -21.66 -18.05
CA TRP A 178 -8.01 -20.25 -18.40
C TRP A 178 -6.68 -19.85 -19.04
N GLN A 179 -5.59 -20.55 -18.71
CA GLN A 179 -4.31 -20.36 -19.38
C GLN A 179 -4.27 -20.98 -20.79
N ALA A 180 -5.13 -21.97 -21.05
CA ALA A 180 -5.26 -22.63 -22.34
C ALA A 180 -6.23 -21.93 -23.31
N ALA A 181 -7.03 -20.98 -22.82
CA ALA A 181 -8.02 -20.21 -23.57
C ALA A 181 -7.45 -18.87 -24.04
#